data_AF-A0A661GCF6-F1
#
_entry.id   AF-A0A661GCF6-F1
#
_cell.length_a   1.000
_cell.length_b   1.000
_cell.length_c   1.000
_cell.angle_alpha   90.00
_cell.angle_beta   90.00
_cell.angle_gamma   90.00
#
_symmetry.space_group_name_H-M   'P 1'
#
loop_
_entity.id
_entity.type
_entity.pdbx_description
1 polymer ?
#
loop_
_entity_poly.entity_id
_entity_poly.type
_entity_poly.pdbx_seq_one_letter_code
_entity_poly.pdbx_strand_id
1 'polypeptide(L)'
;MLVAACEYHETSEPEEVVGQLASYEHLPGYFDLYWDDAKGRLIIGVDKFAEPFLYQSSLARGIGSNDIGLDRGQLGSTKVVEFERSGPKILLVENNLNYRAVSDDVDEQNAVDESFAHSVIWGFEV
;
A
#
# COMPACT_ATOMS: atom_id res chain seq x y z
N MET A 1 3.13 -3.60 -14.54
CA MET A 1 2.86 -2.38 -13.74
C MET A 1 1.35 -2.24 -13.66
N LEU A 2 0.76 -2.57 -12.51
CA LEU A 2 -0.64 -2.24 -12.23
C LEU A 2 -0.68 -0.83 -11.64
N VAL A 3 -1.65 -0.04 -12.07
CA VAL A 3 -1.80 1.35 -11.65
C VAL A 3 -2.95 1.38 -10.65
N ALA A 4 -2.66 1.66 -9.38
CA ALA A 4 -3.70 1.80 -8.36
C ALA A 4 -4.00 3.29 -8.15
N ALA A 5 -5.24 3.69 -8.38
CA ALA A 5 -5.71 5.07 -8.21
C ALA A 5 -6.92 5.11 -7.26
N CYS A 6 -7.09 6.22 -6.53
CA CYS A 6 -8.15 6.40 -5.53
C CYS A 6 -9.47 6.98 -6.09
N GLU A 7 -9.79 6.81 -7.38
CA GLU A 7 -11.01 7.40 -7.96
C GLU A 7 -11.89 6.43 -8.75
N TYR A 8 -13.20 6.61 -8.57
CA TYR A 8 -14.29 6.06 -9.41
C TYR A 8 -14.17 6.63 -10.84
N HIS A 9 -13.68 5.84 -11.79
CA HIS A 9 -13.87 6.12 -13.22
C HIS A 9 -13.93 4.83 -14.02
N GLU A 10 -14.75 4.85 -15.08
CA GLU A 10 -15.01 3.74 -16.01
C GLU A 10 -13.71 3.07 -16.48
N THR A 11 -13.75 1.73 -16.56
CA THR A 11 -12.68 0.84 -17.00
C THR A 11 -12.04 1.37 -18.30
N SER A 12 -10.85 1.94 -18.19
CA SER A 12 -10.05 2.38 -19.34
C SER A 12 -9.09 1.29 -19.76
N GLU A 13 -8.82 1.18 -21.07
CA GLU A 13 -7.94 0.15 -21.62
C GLU A 13 -6.50 0.38 -21.12
N PRO A 14 -5.74 -0.69 -20.81
CA PRO A 14 -4.43 -0.59 -20.15
C PRO A 14 -3.39 0.23 -20.94
N GLU A 15 -3.45 0.25 -22.28
CA GLU A 15 -2.57 1.11 -23.10
C GLU A 15 -2.87 2.60 -22.93
N GLU A 16 -4.13 2.98 -22.70
CA GLU A 16 -4.53 4.37 -22.52
C GLU A 16 -4.03 4.92 -21.19
N VAL A 17 -4.11 4.11 -20.12
CA VAL A 17 -3.56 4.46 -18.80
C VAL A 17 -2.05 4.68 -18.89
N VAL A 18 -1.31 3.77 -19.55
CA VAL A 18 0.14 3.91 -19.74
C VAL A 18 0.48 5.17 -20.55
N GLY A 19 -0.30 5.49 -21.58
CA GLY A 19 -0.15 6.72 -22.35
C GLY A 19 -0.37 7.98 -21.51
N GLN A 20 -1.33 7.97 -20.59
CA GLN A 20 -1.60 9.09 -19.68
C GLN A 20 -0.48 9.31 -18.66
N LEU A 21 0.13 8.23 -18.13
CA LEU A 21 1.22 8.32 -17.18
C LEU A 21 2.43 9.10 -17.72
N ALA A 22 2.65 9.09 -19.04
CA ALA A 22 3.74 9.84 -19.67
C ALA A 22 3.61 11.38 -19.51
N SER A 23 2.39 11.87 -19.23
CA SER A 23 2.13 13.29 -18.97
C SER A 23 2.25 13.68 -17.50
N TYR A 24 2.30 12.70 -16.60
CA TYR A 24 2.41 12.93 -15.16
C TYR A 24 3.87 13.13 -14.76
N GLU A 25 4.09 13.83 -13.66
CA GLU A 25 5.44 13.93 -13.09
C GLU A 25 5.81 12.58 -12.48
N HIS A 26 6.84 11.94 -13.04
CA HIS A 26 7.36 10.67 -12.56
C HIS A 26 8.30 10.89 -11.37
N LEU A 27 7.98 10.25 -10.26
CA LEU A 27 8.71 10.29 -9.00
C LEU A 27 9.26 8.88 -8.72
N PRO A 28 10.51 8.59 -9.12
CA PRO A 28 11.08 7.26 -8.97
C PRO A 28 11.31 6.91 -7.50
N GLY A 29 11.05 5.65 -7.13
CA GLY A 29 11.13 5.22 -5.74
C GLY A 29 11.18 3.71 -5.55
N TYR A 30 10.89 3.24 -4.33
CA TYR A 30 10.70 1.80 -4.07
C TYR A 30 9.49 1.25 -4.84
N PHE A 31 8.42 2.03 -4.84
CA PHE A 31 7.40 2.04 -5.88
C PHE A 31 7.52 3.35 -6.64
N ASP A 32 7.35 3.29 -7.95
CA ASP A 32 7.26 4.50 -8.75
C ASP A 32 5.93 5.19 -8.50
N LEU A 33 6.00 6.50 -8.29
CA LEU A 33 4.84 7.36 -8.09
C LEU A 33 4.70 8.30 -9.29
N TYR A 34 3.46 8.65 -9.60
CA TYR A 34 3.13 9.55 -10.71
C TYR A 34 2.18 10.62 -10.18
N TRP A 35 2.61 11.89 -10.23
CA TRP A 35 1.78 13.02 -9.82
C TRP A 35 0.96 13.55 -10.99
N ASP A 36 -0.35 13.40 -10.89
CA ASP A 36 -1.34 13.95 -11.81
C ASP A 36 -1.80 15.32 -11.27
N ASP A 37 -1.13 16.38 -11.71
CA ASP A 37 -1.39 17.76 -11.27
C ASP A 37 -2.79 18.24 -11.67
N ALA A 38 -3.29 17.78 -12.82
CA ALA A 38 -4.61 18.17 -13.32
C ALA A 38 -5.74 17.69 -12.40
N LYS A 39 -5.58 16.53 -11.76
CA LYS A 39 -6.55 15.97 -10.81
C LYS A 39 -6.13 16.05 -9.34
N GLY A 40 -4.92 16.54 -9.07
CA GLY A 40 -4.37 16.67 -7.72
C GLY A 40 -4.22 15.33 -7.00
N ARG A 41 -3.83 14.27 -7.72
CA ARG A 41 -3.76 12.90 -7.17
C ARG A 41 -2.39 12.26 -7.43
N LEU A 42 -1.99 11.41 -6.49
CA LEU A 42 -0.81 10.58 -6.59
C LEU A 42 -1.23 9.17 -7.00
N ILE A 43 -0.55 8.63 -8.01
CA ILE A 43 -0.77 7.29 -8.53
C ILE A 43 0.45 6.44 -8.21
N ILE A 44 0.23 5.20 -7.77
CA ILE A 44 1.31 4.26 -7.48
C ILE A 44 1.39 3.16 -8.54
N GLY A 45 2.59 2.94 -9.07
CA GLY A 45 2.93 1.82 -9.93
C GLY A 45 3.22 0.59 -9.08
N VAL A 46 2.25 -0.33 -8.98
CA VAL A 46 2.40 -1.60 -8.28
C VAL A 46 3.02 -2.63 -9.22
N ASP A 47 4.25 -3.01 -8.92
CA ASP A 47 5.05 -4.00 -9.64
C ASP A 47 5.48 -5.19 -8.77
N LYS A 48 5.28 -5.11 -7.45
CA LYS A 48 5.62 -6.12 -6.45
C LYS A 48 4.36 -6.55 -5.71
N PHE A 49 4.01 -7.83 -5.83
CA PHE A 49 2.87 -8.47 -5.16
C PHE A 49 3.39 -9.62 -4.30
N ALA A 50 2.72 -9.90 -3.17
CA ALA A 50 3.18 -10.88 -2.18
C ALA A 50 4.64 -10.67 -1.74
N GLU A 51 5.08 -9.41 -1.71
CA GLU A 51 6.40 -9.00 -1.25
C GLU A 51 6.21 -7.98 -0.12
N PRO A 52 6.48 -8.37 1.15
CA PRO A 52 6.32 -7.49 2.28
C PRO A 52 7.29 -6.31 2.26
N PHE A 53 6.77 -5.10 2.53
CA PHE A 53 7.52 -3.86 2.65
C PHE A 53 7.11 -3.06 3.88
N LEU A 54 7.98 -2.13 4.29
CA LEU A 54 7.69 -1.24 5.41
C LEU A 54 6.80 -0.07 4.98
N TYR A 55 5.66 0.05 5.64
CA TYR A 55 4.77 1.21 5.54
C TYR A 55 4.88 2.05 6.81
N GLN A 56 5.31 3.30 6.63
CA GLN A 56 5.47 4.26 7.71
C GLN A 56 4.55 5.46 7.48
N SER A 57 3.56 5.61 8.34
CA SER A 57 2.72 6.81 8.35
C SER A 57 3.43 7.96 9.08
N SER A 58 3.22 9.20 8.65
CA SER A 58 3.68 10.40 9.36
C SER A 58 2.77 11.60 9.10
N LEU A 59 2.75 12.55 10.03
CA LEU A 59 2.04 13.82 9.86
C LEU A 59 3.02 14.90 9.41
N ALA A 60 3.01 15.21 8.11
CA ALA A 60 3.84 16.28 7.56
C ALA A 60 3.37 17.67 8.01
N ARG A 61 2.05 17.90 8.11
CA ARG A 61 1.40 19.16 8.51
C ARG A 61 0.06 18.85 9.20
N GLY A 62 -0.42 19.72 10.09
CA GLY A 62 -1.70 19.53 10.81
C GLY A 62 -1.65 19.92 12.28
N ILE A 63 -2.55 19.31 13.08
CA ILE A 63 -2.88 19.67 14.48
C ILE A 63 -1.66 19.88 15.38
N GLY A 64 -0.69 18.95 15.41
CA GLY A 64 0.48 19.07 16.29
C GLY A 64 0.10 19.06 17.77
N SER A 65 -0.64 18.04 18.21
CA SER A 65 -1.13 17.92 19.59
C SER A 65 -0.50 16.71 20.27
N ASN A 66 0.32 17.00 21.27
CA ASN A 66 1.00 16.00 22.08
C ASN A 66 0.01 15.20 22.94
N ASP A 67 -1.09 15.83 23.37
CA ASP A 67 -2.10 15.23 24.24
C ASP A 67 -2.81 14.02 23.60
N ILE A 68 -2.91 14.00 22.26
CA ILE A 68 -3.48 12.89 21.49
C ILE A 68 -2.43 12.17 20.61
N GLY A 69 -1.14 12.44 20.83
CA GLY A 69 -0.03 11.78 20.12
C GLY A 69 0.08 12.14 18.63
N LEU A 70 -0.45 13.28 18.21
CA LEU A 70 -0.37 13.77 16.83
C LEU A 70 0.64 14.92 16.73
N ASP A 71 1.87 14.69 17.15
CA ASP A 71 2.96 15.67 17.04
C ASP A 71 3.55 15.72 15.63
N ARG A 72 3.97 16.91 15.20
CA ARG A 72 4.49 17.18 13.86
C ARG A 72 5.89 16.61 13.73
N GLY A 73 6.15 15.87 12.64
CA GLY A 73 7.43 15.20 12.46
C GLY A 73 7.61 13.95 13.33
N GLN A 74 6.61 13.57 14.14
CA GLN A 74 6.58 12.27 14.78
C GLN A 74 6.16 11.21 13.74
N LEU A 75 6.86 10.08 13.75
CA LEU A 75 6.48 8.90 13.00
C LEU A 75 5.22 8.28 13.63
N GLY A 76 4.24 7.98 12.81
CA GLY A 76 3.04 7.26 13.19
C GLY A 76 3.28 5.75 13.25
N SER A 77 2.21 4.97 13.01
CA SER A 77 2.32 3.51 12.96
C SER A 77 3.26 3.05 11.84
N THR A 78 4.14 2.11 12.22
CA THR A 78 4.97 1.31 11.30
C THR A 78 4.28 -0.03 11.10
N LYS A 79 4.11 -0.45 9.85
CA LYS A 79 3.46 -1.70 9.48
C LYS A 79 4.34 -2.44 8.47
N VAL A 80 4.33 -3.77 8.52
CA VAL A 80 4.84 -4.60 7.42
C VAL A 80 3.63 -4.99 6.60
N VAL A 81 3.61 -4.55 5.35
CA VAL A 81 2.44 -4.68 4.47
C VAL A 81 2.84 -5.23 3.12
N GLU A 82 1.89 -5.80 2.40
CA GLU A 82 2.06 -6.22 1.01
C GLU A 82 0.82 -5.92 0.17
N PHE A 83 1.02 -5.92 -1.14
CA PHE A 83 -0.09 -5.84 -2.08
C PHE A 83 -0.58 -7.23 -2.46
N GLU A 84 -1.90 -7.43 -2.34
CA GLU A 84 -2.59 -8.62 -2.79
C GLU A 84 -3.66 -8.28 -3.82
N ARG A 85 -3.87 -9.14 -4.81
CA ARG A 85 -4.95 -8.97 -5.77
C ARG A 85 -6.18 -9.79 -5.34
N SER A 86 -7.32 -9.13 -5.24
CA SER A 86 -8.60 -9.75 -4.90
C SER A 86 -9.68 -9.26 -5.86
N GLY A 87 -9.98 -10.06 -6.88
CA GLY A 87 -10.94 -9.71 -7.92
C GLY A 87 -10.59 -8.38 -8.63
N PRO A 88 -11.50 -7.39 -8.67
CA PRO A 88 -11.26 -6.08 -9.28
C PRO A 88 -10.50 -5.10 -8.34
N LYS A 89 -9.91 -5.61 -7.26
CA LYS A 89 -9.21 -4.77 -6.28
C LYS A 89 -7.76 -5.20 -6.08
N ILE A 90 -6.93 -4.23 -5.76
CA ILE A 90 -5.67 -4.46 -5.06
C ILE A 90 -5.89 -4.09 -3.60
N LEU A 91 -5.53 -4.98 -2.69
CA LEU A 91 -5.57 -4.74 -1.25
C LEU A 91 -4.17 -4.41 -0.74
N LEU A 92 -4.10 -3.49 0.21
CA LEU A 92 -2.91 -3.31 1.05
C LEU A 92 -3.17 -4.08 2.34
N VAL A 93 -2.46 -5.17 2.52
CA VAL A 93 -2.63 -6.10 3.64
C VAL A 93 -1.46 -5.94 4.61
N GLU A 94 -1.74 -5.85 5.89
CA GLU A 94 -0.76 -5.82 6.97
C GLU A 94 -0.60 -7.21 7.58
N ASN A 95 0.66 -7.66 7.64
CA ASN A 95 1.02 -8.97 8.15
C ASN A 95 0.98 -8.97 9.68
N ASN A 96 0.41 -10.00 10.29
CA ASN A 96 0.34 -10.11 11.73
C ASN A 96 1.62 -10.71 12.33
N LEU A 97 2.66 -9.87 12.46
CA LEU A 97 3.96 -10.30 12.99
C LEU A 97 4.00 -10.49 14.52
N ASN A 98 2.88 -10.30 15.23
CA ASN A 98 2.80 -10.63 16.66
C ASN A 98 2.82 -12.14 16.92
N TYR A 99 2.42 -12.93 15.91
CA TYR A 99 2.39 -14.38 15.98
C TYR A 99 3.20 -14.93 14.81
N ARG A 100 4.35 -15.54 15.11
CA ARG A 100 5.26 -16.08 14.09
C ARG A 100 5.88 -17.39 14.55
N ALA A 101 5.85 -18.39 13.68
CA ALA A 101 6.65 -19.60 13.85
C ALA A 101 8.13 -19.28 13.62
N VAL A 102 9.00 -19.77 14.49
CA VAL A 102 10.46 -19.58 14.39
C VAL A 102 11.22 -20.89 14.16
N SER A 103 10.50 -22.00 14.00
CA SER A 103 11.05 -23.29 13.62
C SER A 103 11.16 -23.44 12.10
N ASP A 104 11.91 -24.44 11.66
CA ASP A 104 11.99 -24.84 10.25
C ASP A 104 10.87 -25.84 9.87
N ASP A 105 9.92 -26.10 10.77
CA ASP A 105 8.80 -27.01 10.52
C ASP A 105 7.72 -26.29 9.70
N VAL A 106 7.51 -26.76 8.47
CA VAL A 106 6.55 -26.18 7.52
C VAL A 106 5.11 -26.29 8.01
N ASP A 107 4.76 -27.38 8.71
CA ASP A 107 3.40 -27.57 9.22
C ASP A 107 3.12 -26.59 10.37
N GLU A 108 4.12 -26.32 11.22
CA GLU A 108 4.01 -25.31 12.26
C GLU A 108 3.90 -23.89 11.66
N GLN A 109 4.69 -23.58 10.64
CA GLN A 109 4.63 -22.28 9.96
C GLN A 109 3.25 -22.03 9.35
N ASN A 110 2.69 -22.99 8.61
CA ASN A 110 1.36 -22.89 8.03
C ASN A 110 0.28 -22.80 9.12
N ALA A 111 0.40 -23.59 10.19
CA ALA A 111 -0.57 -23.55 11.28
C ALA A 111 -0.62 -22.17 11.95
N VAL A 112 0.53 -21.51 12.15
CA VAL A 112 0.55 -20.14 12.70
C VAL A 112 -0.05 -19.14 11.72
N ASP A 113 0.31 -19.20 10.43
CA ASP A 113 -0.23 -18.28 9.41
C ASP A 113 -1.76 -18.39 9.27
N GLU A 114 -2.30 -19.61 9.31
CA GLU A 114 -3.74 -19.86 9.23
C GLU A 114 -4.50 -19.54 10.53
N SER A 115 -3.82 -19.55 11.68
CA SER A 115 -4.45 -19.34 12.99
C SER A 115 -4.67 -17.86 13.35
N PHE A 116 -3.89 -16.95 12.76
CA PHE A 116 -3.92 -15.53 13.12
C PHE A 116 -4.19 -14.67 11.91
N ALA A 117 -5.26 -13.88 11.99
CA ALA A 117 -5.69 -13.05 10.87
C ALA A 117 -4.70 -11.92 10.53
N HIS A 118 -4.55 -11.68 9.23
CA HIS A 118 -3.97 -10.48 8.65
C HIS A 118 -5.01 -9.34 8.60
N SER A 119 -4.56 -8.10 8.39
CA SER A 119 -5.44 -6.92 8.35
C SER A 119 -5.43 -6.22 7.01
N VAL A 120 -6.60 -6.10 6.35
CA VAL A 120 -6.73 -5.23 5.17
C VAL A 120 -6.79 -3.79 5.63
N ILE A 121 -5.75 -3.00 5.33
CA ILE A 121 -5.68 -1.59 5.75
C ILE A 121 -6.12 -0.63 4.64
N TRP A 122 -6.17 -1.08 3.39
CA TRP A 122 -6.75 -0.33 2.27
C TRP A 122 -7.16 -1.24 1.11
N GLY A 123 -8.06 -0.76 0.25
CA GLY A 123 -8.42 -1.41 -1.02
C GLY A 123 -8.53 -0.39 -2.15
N PHE A 124 -7.77 -0.62 -3.23
CA PHE A 124 -7.77 0.15 -4.47
C PHE A 124 -8.64 -0.56 -5.50
N GLU A 125 -9.46 0.17 -6.22
CA GLU A 125 -10.20 -0.34 -7.38
C GLU A 125 -9.31 -0.20 -8.62
N VAL A 126 -9.40 -1.19 -9.53
CA VAL A 126 -8.57 -1.28 -10.74
C VAL A 126 -9.42 -1.57 -11.96
#